data_AF-A0A7U8GGC8-F1
#
_entry.id   AF-A0A7U8GGC8-F1
#
_cell.length_a   1.000
_cell.length_b   1.000
_cell.length_c   1.000
_cell.angle_alpha   90.00
_cell.angle_beta   90.00
_cell.angle_gamma   90.00
#
_symmetry.space_group_name_H-M   'P 1'
#
loop_
_entity.id
_entity.type
_entity.pdbx_description
1 polymer ?
#
loop_
_entity_poly.entity_id
_entity_poly.type
_entity_poly.pdbx_seq_one_letter_code
_entity_poly.pdbx_strand_id
1 'polypeptide(L)'
;MANKEKRGIYNVSFNDKNSTPINTELEIIEEAIIDYVVHYVKGWHNTKRDKGRGAEHIKLHLAKESEGEIKIEELLNLGNSIREYLKVFKEPFKDSNDARVYEWEKNNTRFRLVTDTNYKQVIKGEGHSNTPLSPSDEIIITFYSDRNLNKRMEFKNPKVKAYYEEKSLKQEKNSNYFKQKLESFSTKIKGIENER
;
A
#
# COMPACT_ATOMS: atom_id res chain seq x y z
N MET A 1 -15.31 -60.96 -35.98
CA MET A 1 -15.94 -60.01 -36.93
C MET A 1 -17.40 -59.85 -36.52
N ALA A 2 -18.07 -58.72 -36.47
CA ALA A 2 -17.78 -57.30 -36.37
C ALA A 2 -19.13 -56.60 -36.67
N ASN A 3 -19.47 -55.55 -35.89
CA ASN A 3 -20.36 -54.45 -36.26
C ASN A 3 -21.89 -54.66 -36.28
N LYS A 4 -22.62 -54.12 -35.29
CA LYS A 4 -23.03 -52.70 -35.24
C LYS A 4 -23.96 -52.46 -34.03
N GLU A 5 -23.48 -51.73 -33.03
CA GLU A 5 -24.37 -50.96 -32.15
C GLU A 5 -24.17 -49.48 -32.44
N LYS A 6 -25.29 -48.83 -32.75
CA LYS A 6 -25.38 -47.40 -33.05
C LYS A 6 -24.93 -46.63 -31.81
N ARG A 7 -23.91 -45.78 -31.97
CA ARG A 7 -23.53 -44.78 -30.97
C ARG A 7 -24.71 -43.82 -30.80
N GLY A 8 -25.50 -44.04 -29.75
CA GLY A 8 -26.38 -43.01 -29.23
C GLY A 8 -25.49 -41.81 -28.91
N ILE A 9 -25.73 -40.70 -29.58
CA ILE A 9 -25.19 -39.40 -29.20
C ILE A 9 -25.65 -39.22 -27.76
N TYR A 10 -24.71 -39.29 -26.81
CA TYR A 10 -24.99 -38.92 -25.44
C TYR A 10 -25.52 -37.49 -25.51
N ASN A 11 -26.80 -37.33 -25.14
CA ASN A 11 -27.38 -36.04 -24.80
C ASN A 11 -26.54 -35.47 -23.67
N VAL A 12 -25.47 -34.76 -24.03
CA VAL A 12 -24.98 -33.66 -23.21
C VAL A 12 -25.99 -32.54 -23.42
N SER A 13 -27.11 -32.65 -22.72
CA SER A 13 -27.97 -31.50 -22.50
C SER A 13 -27.05 -30.43 -21.91
N PHE A 14 -26.79 -29.38 -22.69
CA PHE A 14 -26.18 -28.16 -22.18
C PHE A 14 -27.03 -27.74 -20.98
N ASN A 15 -26.50 -28.01 -19.79
CA ASN A 15 -27.09 -27.49 -18.57
C ASN A 15 -26.70 -26.02 -18.58
N ASP A 16 -27.66 -25.14 -18.82
CA ASP A 16 -27.59 -23.70 -18.55
C ASP A 16 -27.44 -23.44 -17.03
N LYS A 17 -26.39 -24.00 -16.44
CA LYS A 17 -26.01 -23.78 -15.05
C LYS A 17 -24.94 -22.70 -15.04
N ASN A 18 -25.41 -21.51 -14.68
CA ASN A 18 -24.63 -20.31 -14.41
C ASN A 18 -23.22 -20.63 -13.87
N SER A 19 -22.23 -20.25 -14.65
CA SER A 19 -20.81 -20.22 -14.28
C SER A 19 -20.57 -19.10 -13.25
N THR A 20 -21.03 -19.26 -12.02
CA THR A 20 -20.67 -18.33 -10.91
C THR A 20 -20.76 -18.98 -9.50
N PRO A 21 -19.81 -19.84 -9.11
CA PRO A 21 -19.57 -20.06 -7.66
C PRO A 21 -18.13 -19.81 -7.18
N ILE A 22 -17.13 -19.81 -8.07
CA ILE A 22 -15.71 -19.75 -7.66
C ILE A 22 -15.29 -18.34 -7.25
N ASN A 23 -15.77 -17.30 -7.96
CA ASN A 23 -15.37 -15.92 -7.69
C ASN A 23 -15.92 -15.39 -6.35
N THR A 24 -17.17 -15.74 -6.03
CA THR A 24 -17.83 -15.30 -4.78
C THR A 24 -17.16 -15.90 -3.54
N GLU A 25 -16.68 -17.14 -3.62
CA GLU A 25 -15.96 -17.78 -2.51
C GLU A 25 -14.57 -17.14 -2.29
N LEU A 26 -13.88 -16.78 -3.39
CA LEU A 26 -12.59 -16.09 -3.32
C LEU A 26 -12.72 -14.69 -2.71
N GLU A 27 -13.73 -13.91 -3.12
CA GLU A 27 -14.02 -12.59 -2.56
C GLU A 27 -14.28 -12.65 -1.05
N ILE A 28 -15.08 -13.62 -0.59
CA ILE A 28 -15.35 -13.81 0.85
C ILE A 28 -14.08 -14.15 1.64
N ILE A 29 -13.21 -15.00 1.07
CA ILE A 29 -11.92 -15.35 1.69
C ILE A 29 -11.01 -14.12 1.76
N GLU A 30 -10.95 -13.34 0.69
CA GLU A 30 -10.15 -12.10 0.65
C GLU A 30 -10.65 -11.08 1.69
N GLU A 31 -11.97 -10.87 1.79
CA GLU A 31 -12.57 -9.99 2.80
C GLU A 31 -12.25 -10.46 4.23
N ALA A 32 -12.32 -11.76 4.50
CA ALA A 32 -11.99 -12.33 5.80
C ALA A 32 -10.51 -12.14 6.16
N ILE A 33 -9.61 -12.30 5.18
CA ILE A 33 -8.16 -12.05 5.37
C ILE A 33 -7.92 -10.56 5.64
N ILE A 34 -8.57 -9.66 4.90
CA ILE A 34 -8.47 -8.22 5.12
C ILE A 34 -8.95 -7.85 6.52
N ASP A 35 -10.10 -8.35 6.95
CA ASP A 35 -10.64 -8.09 8.29
C ASP A 35 -9.68 -8.56 9.38
N TYR A 36 -9.15 -9.77 9.24
CA TYR A 36 -8.14 -10.32 10.14
C TYR A 36 -6.89 -9.43 10.17
N VAL A 37 -6.28 -9.14 9.03
CA VAL A 37 -5.03 -8.34 8.97
C VAL A 37 -5.25 -6.94 9.56
N VAL A 38 -6.36 -6.28 9.24
CA VAL A 38 -6.69 -4.95 9.77
C VAL A 38 -6.88 -4.99 11.28
N HIS A 39 -7.50 -6.04 11.82
CA HIS A 39 -7.63 -6.26 13.26
C HIS A 39 -6.25 -6.35 13.94
N TYR A 40 -5.29 -7.06 13.32
CA TYR A 40 -3.92 -7.15 13.83
C TYR A 40 -3.13 -5.84 13.74
N VAL A 41 -3.44 -5.00 12.76
CA VAL A 41 -2.78 -3.70 12.55
C VAL A 41 -3.24 -2.62 13.56
N LYS A 42 -4.06 -2.98 14.57
CA LYS A 42 -4.54 -2.07 15.64
C LYS A 42 -5.07 -0.73 15.09
N GLY A 43 -5.96 -0.77 14.10
CA GLY A 43 -6.73 0.43 13.73
C GLY A 43 -7.74 0.78 14.83
N TRP A 44 -7.78 2.00 15.35
CA TRP A 44 -8.67 2.36 16.47
C TRP A 44 -10.04 2.83 16.02
N HIS A 45 -11.06 2.43 16.79
CA HIS A 45 -12.39 3.02 16.72
C HIS A 45 -13.07 3.19 18.09
N ASN A 46 -13.58 4.40 18.35
CA ASN A 46 -14.51 4.68 19.42
C ASN A 46 -15.94 4.65 18.87
N THR A 47 -16.65 3.57 19.20
CA THR A 47 -18.04 3.32 18.81
C THR A 47 -19.05 4.28 19.44
N LYS A 48 -18.73 4.89 20.59
CA LYS A 48 -19.63 5.81 21.32
C LYS A 48 -19.57 7.24 20.77
N ARG A 49 -18.42 7.67 20.28
CA ARG A 49 -18.20 9.00 19.71
C ARG A 49 -18.14 9.01 18.19
N ASP A 50 -18.26 7.84 17.57
CA ASP A 50 -18.00 7.60 16.14
C ASP A 50 -16.70 8.28 15.69
N LYS A 51 -15.64 8.11 16.49
CA LYS A 51 -14.36 8.81 16.31
C LYS A 51 -13.23 7.81 16.22
N GLY A 52 -12.30 8.13 15.32
CA GLY A 52 -11.22 7.25 14.91
C GLY A 52 -11.80 6.07 14.15
N ARG A 53 -11.61 6.00 12.86
CA ARG A 53 -12.11 4.88 12.06
C ARG A 53 -10.90 4.17 11.48
N GLY A 54 -9.82 4.00 12.25
CA GLY A 54 -8.52 3.65 11.70
C GLY A 54 -8.53 2.33 10.92
N ALA A 55 -9.18 1.31 11.49
CA ALA A 55 -9.40 0.04 10.82
C ALA A 55 -10.25 0.19 9.56
N GLU A 56 -11.37 0.92 9.66
CA GLU A 56 -12.26 1.18 8.53
C GLU A 56 -11.58 2.02 7.43
N HIS A 57 -10.74 2.99 7.79
CA HIS A 57 -9.99 3.83 6.88
C HIS A 57 -8.92 3.02 6.14
N ILE A 58 -8.29 2.05 6.81
CA ILE A 58 -7.40 1.09 6.13
C ILE A 58 -8.21 0.22 5.17
N LYS A 59 -9.39 -0.29 5.58
CA LYS A 59 -10.28 -1.07 4.70
C LYS A 59 -10.69 -0.29 3.46
N LEU A 60 -11.02 1.00 3.60
CA LEU A 60 -11.37 1.87 2.48
C LEU A 60 -10.25 1.92 1.43
N HIS A 61 -8.99 1.95 1.86
CA HIS A 61 -7.84 1.95 0.95
C HIS A 61 -7.43 0.56 0.46
N LEU A 62 -7.88 -0.52 1.10
CA LEU A 62 -7.69 -1.89 0.57
C LEU A 62 -8.71 -2.23 -0.52
N ALA A 63 -9.81 -1.47 -0.61
CA ALA A 63 -10.76 -1.63 -1.69
C ALA A 63 -10.10 -1.31 -3.04
N LYS A 64 -10.35 -2.18 -4.02
CA LYS A 64 -9.79 -2.03 -5.37
C LYS A 64 -10.22 -0.69 -5.99
N GLU A 65 -9.28 -0.01 -6.66
CA GLU A 65 -9.50 1.29 -7.32
C GLU A 65 -9.93 2.42 -6.38
N SER A 66 -9.79 2.24 -5.07
CA SER A 66 -10.09 3.28 -4.08
C SER A 66 -9.10 4.44 -4.16
N GLU A 67 -9.57 5.64 -3.82
CA GLU A 67 -8.67 6.78 -3.61
C GLU A 67 -7.68 6.43 -2.48
N GLY A 68 -6.39 6.52 -2.77
CA GLY A 68 -5.33 6.18 -1.83
C GLY A 68 -5.05 4.68 -1.69
N GLU A 69 -5.42 3.88 -2.69
CA GLU A 69 -5.33 2.41 -2.69
C GLU A 69 -3.98 1.87 -2.19
N ILE A 70 -4.04 0.96 -1.22
CA ILE A 70 -2.91 0.17 -0.73
C ILE A 70 -3.17 -1.30 -1.00
N LYS A 71 -2.09 -2.06 -1.18
CA LYS A 71 -2.18 -3.51 -1.32
C LYS A 71 -2.02 -4.19 0.03
N ILE A 72 -2.57 -5.39 0.16
CA ILE A 72 -2.45 -6.18 1.40
C ILE A 72 -0.98 -6.45 1.75
N GLU A 73 -0.11 -6.67 0.76
CA GLU A 73 1.32 -6.89 1.00
C GLU A 73 2.02 -5.63 1.53
N GLU A 74 1.54 -4.45 1.16
CA GLU A 74 2.07 -3.18 1.64
C GLU A 74 1.69 -2.93 3.09
N LEU A 75 0.46 -3.30 3.46
CA LEU A 75 -0.02 -3.29 4.83
C LEU A 75 0.76 -4.29 5.71
N LEU A 76 0.95 -5.52 5.22
CA LEU A 76 1.71 -6.55 5.93
C LEU A 76 3.20 -6.19 6.07
N ASN A 77 3.74 -5.44 5.11
CA ASN A 77 5.14 -5.01 5.11
C ASN A 77 5.37 -3.66 5.82
N LEU A 78 4.33 -3.08 6.44
CA LEU A 78 4.38 -1.75 7.06
C LEU A 78 5.52 -1.62 8.08
N GLY A 79 5.76 -2.65 8.89
CA GLY A 79 6.84 -2.65 9.88
C GLY A 79 8.24 -2.47 9.27
N ASN A 80 8.49 -3.05 8.08
CA ASN A 80 9.76 -2.83 7.38
C ASN A 80 9.85 -1.41 6.83
N SER A 81 8.77 -0.90 6.24
CA SER A 81 8.70 0.48 5.74
C SER A 81 8.96 1.51 6.85
N ILE A 82 8.37 1.33 8.02
CA ILE A 82 8.63 2.20 9.19
C ILE A 82 10.10 2.10 9.64
N ARG A 83 10.67 0.89 9.70
CA ARG A 83 12.08 0.72 10.06
C ARG A 83 13.02 1.39 9.07
N GLU A 84 12.76 1.28 7.77
CA GLU A 84 13.54 1.96 6.73
C GLU A 84 13.43 3.49 6.85
N TYR A 85 12.22 3.99 7.09
CA TYR A 85 12.00 5.41 7.37
C TYR A 85 12.84 5.88 8.56
N LEU A 86 12.74 5.20 9.70
CA LEU A 86 13.43 5.57 10.93
C LEU A 86 14.95 5.46 10.82
N LYS A 87 15.49 4.57 9.97
CA LYS A 87 16.93 4.53 9.67
C LYS A 87 17.43 5.86 9.10
N VAL A 88 16.65 6.48 8.21
CA VAL A 88 17.00 7.74 7.54
C VAL A 88 16.65 8.95 8.40
N PHE A 89 15.42 9.04 8.89
CA PHE A 89 14.88 10.26 9.51
C PHE A 89 14.93 10.26 11.05
N LYS A 90 15.25 9.12 11.67
CA LYS A 90 15.37 8.87 13.13
C LYS A 90 14.07 8.97 13.92
N GLU A 91 13.20 9.90 13.58
CA GLU A 91 11.93 10.15 14.26
C GLU A 91 10.81 10.44 13.25
N PRO A 92 9.54 10.14 13.60
CA PRO A 92 8.39 10.55 12.79
C PRO A 92 8.22 12.07 12.75
N PHE A 93 7.56 12.55 11.70
CA PHE A 93 7.09 13.93 11.68
C PHE A 93 5.90 14.09 12.61
N LYS A 94 5.89 15.15 13.42
CA LYS A 94 4.74 15.51 14.24
C LYS A 94 3.92 16.56 13.52
N ASP A 95 2.67 16.24 13.21
CA ASP A 95 1.74 17.21 12.64
C ASP A 95 1.19 18.16 13.72
N SER A 96 0.41 19.15 13.32
CA SER A 96 -0.21 20.16 14.20
C SER A 96 -1.03 19.58 15.35
N ASN A 97 -1.54 18.36 15.21
CA ASN A 97 -2.31 17.64 16.22
C ASN A 97 -1.46 16.65 17.06
N ASP A 98 -0.12 16.77 17.03
CA ASP A 98 0.84 15.84 17.65
C ASP A 98 0.73 14.38 17.13
N ALA A 99 0.00 14.19 16.03
CA ALA A 99 -0.05 12.93 15.32
C ALA A 99 1.33 12.66 14.68
N ARG A 100 1.81 11.42 14.81
CA ARG A 100 3.06 10.96 14.21
C ARG A 100 2.77 10.54 12.77
N VAL A 101 3.52 11.11 11.84
CA VAL A 101 3.36 10.94 10.40
C VAL A 101 4.64 10.35 9.84
N TYR A 102 4.49 9.23 9.14
CA TYR A 102 5.55 8.56 8.39
C TYR A 102 5.20 8.64 6.91
N GLU A 103 6.18 9.06 6.09
CA GLU A 103 5.98 9.23 4.66
C GLU A 103 7.18 8.71 3.89
N TRP A 104 6.93 7.97 2.83
CA TRP A 104 8.00 7.44 1.99
C TRP A 104 7.55 7.26 0.54
N GLU A 105 8.51 7.08 -0.35
CA GLU A 105 8.27 6.74 -1.74
C GLU A 105 8.91 5.39 -2.05
N LYS A 106 8.13 4.50 -2.67
CA LYS A 106 8.58 3.22 -3.18
C LYS A 106 7.98 2.98 -4.55
N ASN A 107 8.82 2.64 -5.52
CA ASN A 107 8.41 2.36 -6.90
C ASN A 107 7.55 3.50 -7.51
N ASN A 108 7.94 4.75 -7.27
CA ASN A 108 7.23 5.97 -7.71
C ASN A 108 5.82 6.17 -7.08
N THR A 109 5.39 5.29 -6.18
CA THR A 109 4.20 5.47 -5.33
C THR A 109 4.62 6.06 -3.99
N ARG A 110 3.89 7.07 -3.53
CA ARG A 110 4.11 7.70 -2.21
C ARG A 110 3.11 7.15 -1.22
N PHE A 111 3.55 6.95 0.00
CA PHE A 111 2.76 6.38 1.08
C PHE A 111 2.77 7.31 2.28
N ARG A 112 1.65 7.37 2.99
CA ARG A 112 1.53 8.07 4.27
C ARG A 112 0.87 7.16 5.29
N LEU A 113 1.52 7.05 6.43
CA LEU A 113 0.98 6.44 7.63
C LEU A 113 0.85 7.52 8.70
N VAL A 114 -0.32 7.60 9.33
CA VAL A 114 -0.57 8.49 10.47
C VAL A 114 -0.94 7.64 11.68
N THR A 115 -0.21 7.85 12.76
CA THR A 115 -0.44 7.19 14.05
C THR A 115 -0.69 8.22 15.14
N ASP A 116 -1.54 7.88 16.11
CA ASP A 116 -1.75 8.69 17.30
C ASP A 116 -1.10 8.05 18.54
N THR A 117 -0.47 8.87 19.37
CA THR A 117 -0.02 8.49 20.72
C THR A 117 -0.89 9.05 21.84
N ASN A 118 -1.81 9.98 21.54
CA ASN A 118 -2.67 10.65 22.50
C ASN A 118 -3.93 9.87 22.87
N TYR A 119 -3.98 8.57 22.54
CA TYR A 119 -5.05 7.65 22.95
C TYR A 119 -5.36 7.74 24.46
N LYS A 120 -4.37 8.00 25.32
CA LYS A 120 -4.56 8.21 26.77
C LYS A 120 -5.52 9.35 27.13
N GLN A 121 -5.70 10.38 26.29
CA GLN A 121 -6.63 11.48 26.58
C GLN A 121 -8.06 11.16 26.14
N VAL A 122 -8.24 10.28 25.14
CA VAL A 122 -9.55 9.97 24.55
C VAL A 122 -10.38 9.01 25.41
N ILE A 123 -9.74 8.14 26.21
CA ILE A 123 -10.42 7.16 27.10
C ILE A 123 -10.66 7.70 28.52
N LYS A 124 -10.36 8.98 28.84
CA LYS A 124 -10.59 9.53 30.20
C LYS A 124 -12.06 9.49 30.68
N GLY A 125 -13.00 8.90 29.92
CA GLY A 125 -14.37 8.69 30.36
C GLY A 125 -15.02 7.33 30.06
N GLU A 126 -14.33 6.31 29.54
CA GLU A 126 -15.04 5.13 28.98
C GLU A 126 -14.41 3.73 29.22
N GLY A 127 -13.76 3.47 30.35
CA GLY A 127 -13.40 2.08 30.72
C GLY A 127 -12.75 1.93 32.10
N HIS A 128 -13.03 0.81 32.79
CA HIS A 128 -12.50 0.48 34.11
C HIS A 128 -10.96 0.50 34.15
N SER A 129 -10.41 1.08 35.22
CA SER A 129 -9.01 1.44 35.45
C SER A 129 -8.00 0.29 35.61
N ASN A 130 -8.35 -0.97 35.34
CA ASN A 130 -7.59 -2.12 35.86
C ASN A 130 -6.90 -3.03 34.84
N THR A 131 -6.97 -2.72 33.54
CA THR A 131 -6.05 -3.33 32.55
C THR A 131 -5.28 -2.22 31.84
N PRO A 132 -4.02 -1.97 32.20
CA PRO A 132 -3.22 -0.99 31.49
C PRO A 132 -2.96 -1.53 30.09
N LEU A 133 -3.63 -0.99 29.08
CA LEU A 133 -3.09 -1.02 27.73
C LEU A 133 -1.77 -0.27 27.76
N SER A 134 -0.75 -0.82 27.10
CA SER A 134 0.63 -0.40 27.29
C SER A 134 0.75 1.10 27.01
N PRO A 135 1.50 1.88 27.81
CA PRO A 135 1.78 3.30 27.55
C PRO A 135 2.40 3.61 26.18
N SER A 136 2.74 2.57 25.40
CA SER A 136 3.41 2.57 24.11
C SER A 136 2.51 2.16 22.93
N ASP A 137 1.20 1.97 23.12
CA ASP A 137 0.29 1.53 22.05
C ASP A 137 0.00 2.69 21.07
N GLU A 138 0.93 2.92 20.14
CA GLU A 138 0.67 3.68 18.92
C GLU A 138 -0.42 3.00 18.12
N ILE A 139 -1.43 3.77 17.73
CA ILE A 139 -2.55 3.27 16.93
C ILE A 139 -2.52 3.94 15.56
N ILE A 140 -2.68 3.14 14.52
CA ILE A 140 -2.84 3.63 13.15
C ILE A 140 -4.23 4.27 13.00
N ILE A 141 -4.21 5.54 12.58
CA ILE A 141 -5.40 6.32 12.23
C ILE A 141 -5.72 6.16 10.74
N THR A 142 -4.68 6.14 9.90
CA THR A 142 -4.84 5.96 8.45
C THR A 142 -3.52 5.49 7.84
N PHE A 143 -3.65 4.66 6.81
CA PHE A 143 -2.55 4.27 5.94
C PHE A 143 -3.06 4.25 4.50
N TYR A 144 -2.41 5.03 3.63
CA TYR A 144 -2.83 5.19 2.25
C TYR A 144 -1.66 5.54 1.33
N SER A 145 -1.86 5.36 0.03
CA SER A 145 -0.90 5.73 -1.01
C SER A 145 -1.35 6.93 -1.84
N ASP A 146 -0.58 7.36 -2.82
CA ASP A 146 -1.01 8.36 -3.80
C ASP A 146 -1.70 7.79 -5.04
N ARG A 147 -1.99 6.47 -5.06
CA ARG A 147 -2.77 5.85 -6.13
C ARG A 147 -4.20 6.36 -6.15
N ASN A 148 -4.73 6.50 -7.36
CA ASN A 148 -6.10 6.94 -7.62
C ASN A 148 -6.48 8.28 -6.98
N LEU A 149 -5.51 9.06 -6.49
CA LEU A 149 -5.75 10.42 -6.04
C LEU A 149 -5.78 11.37 -7.24
N ASN A 150 -6.67 12.36 -7.19
CA ASN A 150 -6.76 13.42 -8.20
C ASN A 150 -5.45 14.22 -8.36
N LYS A 151 -4.64 14.28 -7.30
CA LYS A 151 -3.33 14.92 -7.28
C LYS A 151 -2.33 14.02 -6.59
N ARG A 152 -1.10 14.01 -7.10
CA ARG A 152 0.02 13.30 -6.46
C ARG A 152 0.20 13.81 -5.03
N MET A 153 0.40 12.90 -4.09
CA MET A 153 0.56 13.27 -2.68
C MET A 153 1.84 14.08 -2.48
N GLU A 154 1.73 15.21 -1.79
CA GLU A 154 2.87 16.00 -1.33
C GLU A 154 3.29 15.56 0.07
N PHE A 155 4.59 15.47 0.33
CA PHE A 155 5.12 15.16 1.65
C PHE A 155 4.87 16.31 2.62
N LYS A 156 4.30 16.00 3.78
CA LYS A 156 4.13 16.95 4.89
C LYS A 156 5.48 17.27 5.54
N ASN A 157 6.35 16.27 5.69
CA ASN A 157 7.66 16.47 6.30
C ASN A 157 8.64 17.12 5.29
N PRO A 158 9.14 18.34 5.55
CA PRO A 158 10.09 19.00 4.64
C PRO A 158 11.40 18.22 4.46
N LYS A 159 11.84 17.48 5.48
CA LYS A 159 13.05 16.63 5.39
C LYS A 159 12.84 15.46 4.44
N VAL A 160 11.65 14.87 4.46
CA VAL A 160 11.28 13.78 3.55
C VAL A 160 11.20 14.31 2.12
N LYS A 161 10.57 15.48 1.94
CA LYS A 161 10.49 16.17 0.65
C LYS A 161 11.88 16.38 0.04
N ALA A 162 12.78 17.04 0.78
CA ALA A 162 14.14 17.29 0.32
C ALA A 162 14.91 16.00 -0.01
N TYR A 163 14.76 14.96 0.83
CA TYR A 163 15.43 13.67 0.60
C TYR A 163 15.03 13.02 -0.73
N TYR A 164 13.72 13.00 -1.06
CA TYR A 164 13.25 12.38 -2.30
C TYR A 164 13.51 13.26 -3.53
N GLU A 165 13.49 14.59 -3.39
CA GLU A 165 13.92 15.51 -4.46
C GLU A 165 15.40 15.34 -4.79
N GLU A 166 16.28 15.24 -3.79
CA GLU A 166 17.70 14.94 -4.04
C GLU A 166 17.89 13.57 -4.70
N LYS A 167 17.10 12.57 -4.29
CA LYS A 167 17.17 11.21 -4.83
C LYS A 167 16.75 11.18 -6.30
N SER A 168 15.70 11.90 -6.69
CA SER A 168 15.28 12.00 -8.08
C SER A 168 16.33 12.72 -8.93
N LEU A 169 16.88 13.84 -8.43
CA LEU A 169 17.93 14.59 -9.13
C LEU A 169 19.19 13.75 -9.37
N LYS A 170 19.59 12.91 -8.39
CA LYS A 170 20.73 11.99 -8.54
C LYS A 170 20.45 10.91 -9.59
N GLN A 171 19.24 10.37 -9.63
CA GLN A 171 18.84 9.38 -10.63
C GLN A 171 18.82 9.97 -12.05
N GLU A 172 18.30 11.19 -12.22
CA GLU A 172 18.30 11.91 -13.49
C GLU A 172 19.72 12.18 -14.00
N LYS A 173 20.61 12.68 -13.12
CA LYS A 173 22.03 12.91 -13.48
C LYS A 173 22.72 11.64 -13.95
N ASN A 174 22.50 10.53 -13.25
CA ASN A 174 23.08 9.24 -13.64
C ASN A 174 22.53 8.76 -14.99
N SER A 175 21.21 8.84 -15.20
CA SER A 175 20.57 8.46 -16.47
C SER A 175 21.12 9.28 -17.65
N ASN A 176 21.25 10.60 -17.47
CA ASN A 176 21.81 11.49 -18.49
C ASN A 176 23.28 11.18 -18.79
N TYR A 177 24.08 10.88 -17.75
CA TYR A 177 25.47 10.45 -17.94
C TYR A 177 25.57 9.17 -18.79
N PHE A 178 24.72 8.16 -18.51
CA PHE A 178 24.70 6.93 -19.29
C PHE A 178 24.28 7.16 -20.75
N LYS A 179 23.25 8.01 -20.98
CA LYS A 179 22.82 8.39 -22.34
C LYS A 179 23.94 9.05 -23.14
N GLN A 180 24.59 10.07 -22.56
CA GLN A 180 25.72 10.75 -23.21
C GLN A 180 26.86 9.79 -23.53
N LYS A 181 27.18 8.87 -22.61
CA LYS A 181 28.21 7.86 -22.84
C LYS A 181 27.84 6.92 -23.98
N LEU A 182 26.59 6.44 -24.05
CA LEU A 182 26.10 5.60 -25.16
C LEU A 182 26.14 6.33 -26.51
N GLU A 183 25.73 7.59 -26.55
CA GLU A 183 25.81 8.43 -27.75
C GLU A 183 27.25 8.60 -28.24
N SER A 184 28.18 8.84 -27.31
CA SER A 184 29.61 8.95 -27.64
C SER A 184 30.18 7.65 -28.21
N PHE A 185 29.78 6.49 -27.67
CA PHE A 185 30.18 5.18 -28.19
C PHE A 185 29.59 4.91 -29.58
N SER A 186 28.30 5.19 -29.78
CA SER A 186 27.62 5.02 -31.08
C SER A 186 28.26 5.88 -32.17
N THR A 187 28.61 7.13 -31.84
CA THR A 187 29.27 8.06 -32.76
C THR A 187 30.67 7.56 -33.13
N LYS A 188 31.41 7.02 -32.17
CA LYS A 188 32.74 6.43 -32.39
C LYS A 188 32.70 5.21 -33.30
N ILE A 189 31.69 4.34 -33.17
CA ILE A 189 31.53 3.16 -34.04
C ILE A 189 31.23 3.57 -35.49
N LYS A 190 30.31 4.51 -35.70
CA LYS A 190 30.00 5.03 -37.05
C LYS A 190 31.19 5.70 -37.73
N GLY A 191 32.06 6.35 -36.96
CA GLY A 191 33.30 6.92 -37.49
C GLY A 191 34.29 5.87 -38.01
N ILE A 192 34.38 4.71 -37.34
CA ILE A 192 35.28 3.61 -37.72
C ILE A 192 34.78 2.87 -38.97
N GLU A 193 33.47 2.76 -39.16
CA GLU A 193 32.87 2.13 -40.34
C GLU A 193 33.03 2.98 -41.62
N ASN A 194 33.13 4.31 -41.50
CA ASN A 194 33.33 5.22 -42.63
C ASN A 194 34.81 5.38 -43.07
N GLU A 195 35.76 4.80 -42.33
CA GLU A 195 37.20 4.83 -42.64
C GLU A 195 37.72 3.49 -43.23
N ARG A 196 36.82 2.56 -43.59
CA ARG A 196 37.12 1.30 -44.30
C ARG A 196 36.51 1.30 -45.69
#